data_AF-A0A6J3MJ81-F1
#
_entry.id   AF-A0A6J3MJ81-F1
#
_cell.length_a   1.000
_cell.length_b   1.000
_cell.length_c   1.000
_cell.angle_alpha   90.00
_cell.angle_beta   90.00
_cell.angle_gamma   90.00
#
_symmetry.space_group_name_H-M   'P 1'
#
loop_
_entity.id
_entity.type
_entity.pdbx_description
1 polymer ?
#
loop_
_entity_poly.entity_id
_entity_poly.type
_entity_poly.pdbx_seq_one_letter_code
_entity_poly.pdbx_strand_id
1 'polypeptide(L)'
;MPNTHLPGHLDSARQKLRPKHQLLVLKCYPRLPKNSAADVVPNGSELSYLLFYASTRRTKLQKLGAFLEQKTAADVWRYQSARVLVTLQILNALLEHKVISKAKGFSLIAPSVLRIIREIITSTNDISLIEASVGTWDAVCQHQDHATLAADVSYRTLFEENVALYASLAKNSTKKLGKSTQPVARHDATRLRKAGVTAIKCLFQPVEPGTWWTAHLDATLPAVISNLRHDEATYLEHIQSLSDKSEDDDKVKSLTRRMSVAASRTFSGLQEAAESDPRAAEGTAQDADNLEEEEVGVLAISCLRAIFQTQNRAQTRGAAMVFLKYVSDEQERLSPRPATEELVGLPFTEWATTIFRMITSWTPVQERFILLITAVETLRQSPLQNTDLRANLLFADLIDAVLRSQLNLIGLSVMDVLLGLLDQLGRLAAISTSSTEHAPIASSLLKQRLQSCIADLATHVYYSDQITDMISTIIARIKPDAIPSGQTSPPSE
;
A
#
# COMPACT_ATOMS: atom_id res chain seq x y z
N MET A 1 -16.25 1.78 -44.65
CA MET A 1 -16.86 3.07 -44.24
C MET A 1 -16.15 4.20 -44.97
N PRO A 2 -16.85 5.22 -45.49
CA PRO A 2 -16.23 6.22 -46.35
C PRO A 2 -15.31 7.13 -45.53
N ASN A 3 -14.07 7.30 -46.01
CA ASN A 3 -13.13 8.29 -45.52
C ASN A 3 -13.68 9.69 -45.76
N THR A 4 -14.27 10.32 -44.75
CA THR A 4 -14.60 11.74 -44.78
C THR A 4 -13.34 12.57 -44.50
N HIS A 5 -12.45 12.65 -45.47
CA HIS A 5 -11.51 13.77 -45.54
C HIS A 5 -12.30 15.03 -45.85
N LEU A 6 -12.64 15.80 -44.81
CA LEU A 6 -13.18 17.14 -44.99
C LEU A 6 -12.11 18.03 -45.66
N PRO A 7 -12.49 18.92 -46.61
CA PRO A 7 -11.55 19.78 -47.33
C PRO A 7 -10.83 20.75 -46.37
N GLY A 8 -9.52 20.95 -46.58
CA GLY A 8 -8.61 21.70 -45.67
C GLY A 8 -9.01 23.15 -45.37
N HIS A 9 -9.92 23.75 -46.14
CA HIS A 9 -10.48 25.08 -45.87
C HIS A 9 -11.42 25.08 -44.64
N LEU A 10 -12.15 23.98 -44.38
CA LEU A 10 -13.03 23.86 -43.22
C LEU A 10 -12.26 23.63 -41.91
N ASP A 11 -11.09 22.97 -41.98
CA ASP A 11 -10.19 22.82 -40.83
C ASP A 11 -9.53 24.15 -40.45
N SER A 12 -9.19 25.00 -41.43
CA SER A 12 -8.68 26.36 -41.19
C SER A 12 -9.74 27.27 -40.55
N ALA A 13 -10.99 27.21 -41.01
CA ALA A 13 -12.11 27.97 -40.42
C ALA A 13 -12.45 27.49 -39.00
N ARG A 14 -12.45 26.17 -38.76
CA ARG A 14 -12.65 25.58 -37.43
C ARG A 14 -11.53 25.93 -36.46
N GLN A 15 -10.28 26.10 -36.93
CA GLN A 15 -9.19 26.59 -36.09
C GLN A 15 -9.36 28.08 -35.73
N LYS A 16 -9.84 28.92 -36.66
CA LYS A 16 -10.08 30.36 -36.39
C LYS A 16 -11.20 30.61 -35.36
N LEU A 17 -12.18 29.71 -35.25
CA LEU A 17 -13.31 29.82 -34.31
C LEU A 17 -13.04 29.20 -32.93
N ARG A 18 -11.92 28.51 -32.74
CA ARG A 18 -11.60 27.87 -31.45
C ARG A 18 -11.07 28.86 -30.43
N PRO A 19 -11.49 28.77 -29.15
CA PRO A 19 -10.88 29.54 -28.08
C PRO A 19 -9.36 29.34 -28.01
N LYS A 20 -8.62 30.41 -27.69
CA LYS A 20 -7.14 30.41 -27.65
C LYS A 20 -6.56 29.24 -26.85
N HIS A 21 -7.09 28.94 -25.67
CA HIS A 21 -6.59 27.85 -24.82
C HIS A 21 -6.65 26.48 -25.50
N GLN A 22 -7.71 26.20 -26.28
CA GLN A 22 -7.85 24.95 -27.02
C GLN A 22 -6.82 24.85 -28.14
N LEU A 23 -6.58 25.96 -28.86
CA LEU A 23 -5.58 26.00 -29.92
C LEU A 23 -4.18 25.73 -29.39
N LEU A 24 -3.80 26.32 -28.25
CA LEU A 24 -2.49 26.09 -27.64
C LEU A 24 -2.30 24.63 -27.23
N VAL A 25 -3.33 24.02 -26.63
CA VAL A 25 -3.28 22.59 -26.30
C VAL A 25 -3.10 21.75 -27.56
N LEU A 26 -3.89 21.97 -28.61
CA LEU A 26 -3.83 21.16 -29.83
C LEU A 26 -2.50 21.28 -30.56
N LYS A 27 -1.84 22.44 -30.49
CA LYS A 27 -0.50 22.64 -31.06
C LYS A 27 0.59 21.84 -30.35
N CYS A 28 0.36 21.42 -29.10
CA CYS A 28 1.30 20.56 -28.39
C CYS A 28 1.31 19.12 -28.95
N TYR A 29 0.30 18.70 -29.72
CA TYR A 29 0.22 17.33 -30.23
C TYR A 29 1.03 17.21 -31.52
N PRO A 30 1.97 16.26 -31.61
CA PRO A 30 2.72 16.00 -32.83
C PRO A 30 1.78 15.50 -33.93
N ARG A 31 2.17 15.73 -35.19
CA ARG A 31 1.50 15.12 -36.35
C ARG A 31 1.93 13.66 -36.42
N LEU A 32 1.22 12.82 -35.68
CA LEU A 32 1.46 11.38 -35.63
C LEU A 32 1.28 10.77 -37.04
N PRO A 33 2.31 10.11 -37.60
CA PRO A 33 2.12 9.24 -38.75
C PRO A 33 1.17 8.10 -38.37
N LYS A 34 0.35 7.63 -39.31
CA LYS A 34 -0.38 6.37 -39.12
C LYS A 34 0.68 5.28 -38.94
N ASN A 35 0.77 4.68 -37.74
CA ASN A 35 1.63 3.53 -37.35
C ASN A 35 3.01 3.84 -36.73
N SER A 36 3.29 5.04 -36.20
CA SER A 36 4.51 5.24 -35.41
C SER A 36 4.32 4.79 -33.95
N ALA A 37 5.01 3.73 -33.57
CA ALA A 37 5.09 3.20 -32.20
C ALA A 37 6.28 3.79 -31.38
N ALA A 38 6.93 4.84 -31.87
CA ALA A 38 8.12 5.43 -31.26
C ALA A 38 7.80 6.71 -30.46
N ASP A 39 8.45 6.84 -29.29
CA ASP A 39 8.46 7.95 -28.32
C ASP A 39 7.62 9.16 -28.70
N VAL A 40 6.33 9.09 -28.38
CA VAL A 40 5.40 10.17 -28.66
C VAL A 40 5.56 11.25 -27.59
N VAL A 41 6.23 12.35 -27.96
CA VAL A 41 6.50 13.50 -27.09
C VAL A 41 5.73 14.74 -27.58
N PRO A 42 5.22 15.62 -26.70
CA PRO A 42 4.62 16.88 -27.10
C PRO A 42 5.62 17.79 -27.83
N ASN A 43 5.11 18.65 -28.71
CA ASN A 43 5.91 19.67 -29.39
C ASN A 43 6.49 20.65 -28.36
N GLY A 44 7.80 20.57 -28.09
CA GLY A 44 8.44 21.22 -26.95
C GLY A 44 8.23 22.74 -26.87
N SER A 45 8.41 23.47 -27.98
CA SER A 45 8.22 24.93 -28.01
C SER A 45 6.78 25.35 -27.72
N GLU A 46 5.80 24.58 -28.23
CA GLU A 46 4.38 24.83 -28.00
C GLU A 46 3.99 24.50 -26.56
N LEU A 47 4.56 23.42 -26.00
CA LEU A 47 4.39 23.06 -24.59
C LEU A 47 4.94 24.15 -23.66
N SER A 48 6.17 24.64 -23.89
CA SER A 48 6.72 25.74 -23.09
C SER A 48 5.84 26.99 -23.12
N TYR A 49 5.29 27.34 -24.29
CA TYR A 49 4.37 28.46 -24.41
C TYR A 49 3.01 28.20 -23.73
N LEU A 50 2.52 26.95 -23.76
CA LEU A 50 1.33 26.54 -23.02
C LEU A 50 1.54 26.69 -21.51
N LEU A 51 2.68 26.27 -20.96
CA LEU A 51 3.03 26.41 -19.54
C LEU A 51 3.11 27.88 -19.11
N PHE A 52 3.75 28.73 -19.92
CA PHE A 52 3.74 30.17 -19.72
C PHE A 52 2.30 30.72 -19.74
N TYR A 53 1.49 30.35 -20.74
CA TYR A 53 0.10 30.80 -20.83
C TYR A 53 -0.72 30.37 -19.61
N ALA A 54 -0.57 29.12 -19.15
CA ALA A 54 -1.27 28.55 -18.01
C ALA A 54 -0.89 29.26 -16.69
N SER A 55 0.39 29.55 -16.48
CA SER A 55 0.89 30.20 -15.26
C SER A 55 0.47 31.67 -15.11
N THR A 56 0.10 32.35 -16.20
CA THR A 56 -0.24 33.79 -16.14
C THR A 56 -1.56 34.12 -15.42
N ARG A 57 -2.59 33.25 -15.50
CA ARG A 57 -3.91 33.52 -14.90
C ARG A 57 -4.64 32.22 -14.53
N ARG A 58 -5.23 32.18 -13.34
CA ARG A 58 -6.00 31.04 -12.79
C ARG A 58 -7.14 30.56 -13.71
N THR A 59 -7.91 31.48 -14.27
CA THR A 59 -9.03 31.13 -15.17
C THR A 59 -8.59 30.48 -16.47
N LYS A 60 -7.34 30.71 -16.91
CA LYS A 60 -6.77 30.03 -18.08
C LYS A 60 -6.45 28.58 -17.73
N LEU A 61 -5.86 28.34 -16.56
CA LEU A 61 -5.52 27.00 -16.07
C LEU A 61 -6.77 26.12 -15.93
N GLN A 62 -7.86 26.65 -15.33
CA GLN A 62 -9.12 25.91 -15.22
C GLN A 62 -9.71 25.54 -16.60
N LYS A 63 -9.69 26.47 -17.57
CA LYS A 63 -10.16 26.21 -18.94
C LYS A 63 -9.30 25.17 -19.66
N LEU A 64 -7.99 25.16 -19.38
CA LEU A 64 -7.08 24.14 -19.91
C LEU A 64 -7.41 22.75 -19.35
N GLY A 65 -7.61 22.65 -18.02
CA GLY A 65 -8.01 21.40 -17.37
C GLY A 65 -9.29 20.82 -17.96
N ALA A 66 -10.35 21.64 -18.03
CA ALA A 66 -11.64 21.21 -18.60
C ALA A 66 -11.53 20.75 -20.06
N PHE A 67 -10.70 21.43 -20.87
CA PHE A 67 -10.51 21.03 -22.26
C PHE A 67 -9.69 19.73 -22.39
N LEU A 68 -8.64 19.55 -21.58
CA LEU A 68 -7.85 18.32 -21.54
C LEU A 68 -8.70 17.12 -21.09
N GLU A 69 -9.62 17.33 -20.15
CA GLU A 69 -10.56 16.31 -19.70
C GLU A 69 -11.44 15.81 -20.86
N GLN A 70 -12.15 16.73 -21.53
CA GLN A 70 -13.00 16.39 -22.68
C GLN A 70 -12.21 15.75 -23.83
N LYS A 71 -11.01 16.27 -24.10
CA LYS A 71 -10.15 15.75 -25.14
C LYS A 71 -9.67 14.34 -24.83
N THR A 72 -9.26 14.07 -23.59
CA THR A 72 -8.76 12.76 -23.19
C THR A 72 -9.86 11.72 -23.26
N ALA A 73 -11.07 12.03 -22.76
CA ALA A 73 -12.22 11.14 -22.91
C ALA A 73 -12.51 10.80 -24.38
N ALA A 74 -12.46 11.80 -25.28
CA ALA A 74 -12.64 11.58 -26.72
C ALA A 74 -11.51 10.74 -27.36
N ASP A 75 -10.26 10.93 -26.94
CA ASP A 75 -9.12 10.19 -27.47
C ASP A 75 -9.08 8.74 -26.93
N VAL A 76 -9.44 8.51 -25.66
CA VAL A 76 -9.62 7.17 -25.07
C VAL A 76 -10.75 6.43 -25.78
N TRP A 77 -11.91 7.06 -25.96
CA TRP A 77 -13.04 6.46 -26.68
C TRP A 77 -12.73 6.10 -28.14
N ARG A 78 -11.78 6.82 -28.76
CA ARG A 78 -11.32 6.56 -30.15
C ARG A 78 -10.08 5.67 -30.23
N TYR A 79 -9.66 5.05 -29.12
CA TYR A 79 -8.48 4.20 -29.04
C TYR A 79 -7.20 4.90 -29.57
N GLN A 80 -7.02 6.18 -29.23
CA GLN A 80 -5.88 7.00 -29.67
C GLN A 80 -4.78 7.04 -28.59
N SER A 81 -4.18 5.89 -28.24
CA SER A 81 -3.22 5.78 -27.14
C SER A 81 -2.07 6.79 -27.21
N ALA A 82 -1.46 6.95 -28.39
CA ALA A 82 -0.40 7.94 -28.62
C ALA A 82 -0.80 9.37 -28.22
N ARG A 83 -2.06 9.76 -28.46
CA ARG A 83 -2.54 11.10 -28.07
C ARG A 83 -2.77 11.20 -26.57
N VAL A 84 -3.27 10.13 -25.94
CA VAL A 84 -3.45 10.09 -24.48
C VAL A 84 -2.11 10.19 -23.77
N LEU A 85 -1.06 9.52 -24.27
CA LEU A 85 0.31 9.66 -23.75
C LEU A 85 0.82 11.10 -23.81
N VAL A 86 0.57 11.81 -24.91
CA VAL A 86 0.88 13.25 -25.02
C VAL A 86 0.12 14.06 -23.98
N THR A 87 -1.17 13.76 -23.75
CA THR A 87 -1.95 14.42 -22.69
C THR A 87 -1.29 14.21 -21.33
N LEU A 88 -0.93 12.98 -20.97
CA LEU A 88 -0.27 12.67 -19.69
C LEU A 88 1.05 13.44 -19.52
N GLN A 89 1.87 13.53 -20.57
CA GLN A 89 3.12 14.32 -20.54
C GLN A 89 2.85 15.83 -20.40
N ILE A 90 1.81 16.36 -21.04
CA ILE A 90 1.38 17.76 -20.85
C ILE A 90 0.93 17.98 -19.39
N LEU A 91 0.21 17.02 -18.80
CA LEU A 91 -0.24 17.10 -17.40
C LEU A 91 0.94 17.07 -16.44
N ASN A 92 1.91 16.16 -16.61
CA ASN A 92 3.13 16.12 -15.80
C ASN A 92 3.86 17.46 -15.85
N ALA A 93 4.08 17.99 -17.05
CA ALA A 93 4.73 19.30 -17.22
C ALA A 93 3.96 20.46 -16.57
N LEU A 94 2.62 20.40 -16.53
CA LEU A 94 1.79 21.38 -15.81
C LEU A 94 1.94 21.24 -14.29
N LEU A 95 1.93 20.00 -13.77
CA LEU A 95 2.02 19.72 -12.34
C LEU A 95 3.41 20.02 -11.77
N GLU A 96 4.48 19.83 -12.54
CA GLU A 96 5.86 20.12 -12.14
C GLU A 96 6.26 21.60 -12.32
N HIS A 97 5.45 22.37 -13.05
CA HIS A 97 5.77 23.77 -13.31
C HIS A 97 5.73 24.61 -12.02
N LYS A 98 6.87 25.22 -11.65
CA LYS A 98 7.11 25.93 -10.37
C LYS A 98 6.04 26.93 -9.88
N VAL A 99 5.27 27.51 -10.80
CA VAL A 99 4.17 28.45 -10.46
C VAL A 99 2.85 27.72 -10.23
N ILE A 100 2.62 26.65 -10.99
CA ILE A 100 1.36 25.88 -11.00
C ILE A 100 1.39 24.86 -9.87
N SER A 101 2.53 24.22 -9.62
CA SER A 101 2.75 23.22 -8.56
C SER A 101 2.53 23.74 -7.14
N LYS A 102 2.47 25.07 -6.95
CA LYS A 102 2.10 25.68 -5.67
C LYS A 102 0.63 25.45 -5.37
N ALA A 103 0.29 25.20 -4.10
CA ALA A 103 -1.05 24.80 -3.63
C ALA A 103 -2.24 25.52 -4.32
N LYS A 104 -2.19 26.85 -4.46
CA LYS A 104 -3.28 27.64 -5.08
C LYS A 104 -3.46 27.44 -6.59
N GLY A 105 -2.41 27.05 -7.31
CA GLY A 105 -2.47 26.72 -8.73
C GLY A 105 -2.83 25.26 -8.93
N PHE A 106 -2.22 24.38 -8.14
CA PHE A 106 -2.39 22.94 -8.19
C PHE A 106 -3.84 22.53 -7.94
N SER A 107 -4.50 23.08 -6.91
CA SER A 107 -5.89 22.77 -6.57
C SER A 107 -6.90 23.13 -7.67
N LEU A 108 -6.54 24.02 -8.61
CA LEU A 108 -7.40 24.39 -9.73
C LEU A 108 -7.36 23.40 -10.88
N ILE A 109 -6.27 22.64 -11.01
CA ILE A 109 -6.06 21.70 -12.12
C ILE A 109 -6.17 20.24 -11.66
N ALA A 110 -5.83 19.95 -10.40
CA ALA A 110 -5.80 18.60 -9.86
C ALA A 110 -7.15 17.85 -9.98
N PRO A 111 -8.34 18.46 -9.76
CA PRO A 111 -9.60 17.76 -10.01
C PRO A 111 -9.77 17.32 -11.47
N SER A 112 -9.34 18.10 -12.46
CA SER A 112 -9.38 17.67 -13.86
C SER A 112 -8.36 16.57 -14.14
N VAL A 113 -7.16 16.63 -13.54
CA VAL A 113 -6.15 15.57 -13.67
C VAL A 113 -6.68 14.25 -13.12
N LEU A 114 -7.27 14.26 -11.92
CA LEU A 114 -7.84 13.07 -11.29
C LEU A 114 -9.00 12.47 -12.11
N ARG A 115 -9.83 13.30 -12.76
CA ARG A 115 -10.87 12.79 -13.69
C ARG A 115 -10.26 12.16 -14.93
N ILE A 116 -9.16 12.72 -15.45
CA ILE A 116 -8.44 12.15 -16.59
C ILE A 116 -7.84 10.79 -16.23
N ILE A 117 -7.16 10.68 -15.07
CA ILE A 117 -6.60 9.41 -14.59
C ILE A 117 -7.72 8.37 -14.42
N ARG A 118 -8.80 8.73 -13.72
CA ARG A 118 -9.99 7.89 -13.56
C ARG A 118 -10.53 7.40 -14.89
N GLU A 119 -10.74 8.30 -15.87
CA GLU A 119 -11.23 7.95 -17.20
C GLU A 119 -10.31 6.95 -17.91
N ILE A 120 -8.99 7.16 -17.83
CA ILE A 120 -8.01 6.23 -18.41
C ILE A 120 -8.17 4.84 -17.77
N ILE A 121 -8.15 4.74 -16.45
CA ILE A 121 -8.20 3.45 -15.74
C ILE A 121 -9.53 2.72 -15.99
N THR A 122 -10.66 3.43 -16.02
CA THR A 122 -11.98 2.79 -16.14
C THR A 122 -12.37 2.45 -17.57
N SER A 123 -11.88 3.18 -18.55
CA SER A 123 -12.42 3.12 -19.92
C SER A 123 -11.47 2.47 -20.94
N THR A 124 -10.17 2.35 -20.64
CA THR A 124 -9.20 1.74 -21.56
C THR A 124 -9.04 0.24 -21.36
N ASN A 125 -8.67 -0.45 -22.45
CA ASN A 125 -8.11 -1.82 -22.40
C ASN A 125 -6.60 -1.82 -22.67
N ASP A 126 -5.99 -0.67 -22.94
CA ASP A 126 -4.55 -0.53 -23.18
C ASP A 126 -3.81 -0.35 -21.84
N ILE A 127 -3.14 -1.42 -21.41
CA ILE A 127 -2.41 -1.49 -20.14
C ILE A 127 -1.26 -0.48 -20.10
N SER A 128 -0.65 -0.18 -21.25
CA SER A 128 0.46 0.77 -21.34
C SER A 128 -0.01 2.19 -20.99
N LEU A 129 -1.28 2.54 -21.25
CA LEU A 129 -1.85 3.82 -20.81
C LEU A 129 -2.09 3.85 -19.29
N ILE A 130 -2.48 2.72 -18.71
CA ILE A 130 -2.66 2.60 -17.26
C ILE A 130 -1.30 2.72 -16.57
N GLU A 131 -0.27 2.04 -17.05
CA GLU A 131 1.12 2.19 -16.58
C GLU A 131 1.60 3.64 -16.71
N ALA A 132 1.39 4.27 -17.87
CA ALA A 132 1.78 5.66 -18.09
C ALA A 132 1.06 6.65 -17.16
N SER A 133 -0.18 6.34 -16.74
CA SER A 133 -0.94 7.19 -15.82
C SER A 133 -0.29 7.29 -14.44
N VAL A 134 0.50 6.30 -14.03
CA VAL A 134 1.18 6.25 -12.74
C VAL A 134 2.15 7.42 -12.58
N GLY A 135 2.84 7.84 -13.64
CA GLY A 135 3.72 9.02 -13.58
C GLY A 135 2.97 10.32 -13.29
N THR A 136 1.76 10.48 -13.86
CA THR A 136 0.90 11.63 -13.55
C THR A 136 0.33 11.55 -12.14
N TRP A 137 -0.03 10.35 -11.69
CA TRP A 137 -0.45 10.10 -10.31
C TRP A 137 0.64 10.43 -9.29
N ASP A 138 1.89 10.04 -9.57
CA ASP A 138 3.05 10.37 -8.74
C ASP A 138 3.22 11.88 -8.61
N ALA A 139 3.18 12.62 -9.72
CA ALA A 139 3.23 14.07 -9.71
C ALA A 139 2.06 14.71 -8.92
N VAL A 140 0.88 14.10 -8.94
CA VAL A 140 -0.24 14.51 -8.07
C VAL A 140 0.12 14.29 -6.60
N CYS A 141 0.59 13.09 -6.22
CA CYS A 141 0.92 12.75 -4.84
C CYS A 141 2.02 13.64 -4.25
N GLN A 142 3.04 13.98 -5.05
CA GLN A 142 4.17 14.80 -4.60
C GLN A 142 3.81 16.28 -4.37
N HIS A 143 2.83 16.82 -5.11
CA HIS A 143 2.48 18.24 -5.07
C HIS A 143 1.13 18.53 -4.39
N GLN A 144 0.44 17.48 -3.92
CA GLN A 144 -0.85 17.60 -3.25
C GLN A 144 -0.73 18.39 -1.94
N ASP A 145 -1.41 19.53 -1.87
CA ASP A 145 -1.60 20.24 -0.60
C ASP A 145 -2.71 19.57 0.22
N HIS A 146 -2.37 19.07 1.41
CA HIS A 146 -3.27 18.32 2.28
C HIS A 146 -4.38 19.19 2.87
N ALA A 147 -4.09 20.46 3.18
CA ALA A 147 -5.08 21.38 3.72
C ALA A 147 -6.20 21.64 2.71
N THR A 148 -5.84 21.86 1.44
CA THR A 148 -6.82 22.07 0.37
C THR A 148 -7.64 20.80 0.07
N LEU A 149 -7.02 19.63 0.08
CA LEU A 149 -7.74 18.36 -0.13
C LEU A 149 -8.75 18.09 1.00
N ALA A 150 -8.36 18.33 2.25
CA ALA A 150 -9.23 18.10 3.41
C ALA A 150 -10.44 19.06 3.45
N ALA A 151 -10.30 20.27 2.92
CA ALA A 151 -11.34 21.30 2.93
C ALA A 151 -12.43 21.09 1.86
N ASP A 152 -12.14 20.39 0.77
CA ASP A 152 -13.07 20.17 -0.35
C ASP A 152 -13.51 18.71 -0.43
N VAL A 153 -14.75 18.45 -0.04
CA VAL A 153 -15.34 17.10 -0.01
C VAL A 153 -15.36 16.46 -1.41
N SER A 154 -15.75 17.20 -2.45
CA SER A 154 -15.85 16.66 -3.80
C SER A 154 -14.47 16.33 -4.38
N TYR A 155 -13.48 17.16 -4.10
CA TYR A 155 -12.10 16.90 -4.50
C TYR A 155 -11.52 15.68 -3.76
N ARG A 156 -11.76 15.58 -2.44
CA ARG A 156 -11.34 14.42 -1.64
C ARG A 156 -11.97 13.12 -2.12
N THR A 157 -13.27 13.09 -2.39
CA THR A 157 -13.93 11.88 -2.92
C THR A 157 -13.34 11.45 -4.27
N LEU A 158 -13.05 12.41 -5.15
CA LEU A 158 -12.41 12.10 -6.43
C LEU A 158 -10.99 11.54 -6.26
N PHE A 159 -10.24 12.02 -5.27
CA PHE A 159 -8.94 11.45 -4.92
C PHE A 159 -9.08 10.02 -4.36
N GLU A 160 -10.02 9.80 -3.44
CA GLU A 160 -10.39 8.48 -2.90
C GLU A 160 -10.75 7.47 -3.99
N GLU A 161 -11.53 7.89 -4.99
CA GLU A 161 -11.88 7.04 -6.15
C GLU A 161 -10.63 6.58 -6.91
N ASN A 162 -9.66 7.48 -7.16
CA ASN A 162 -8.42 7.12 -7.85
C ASN A 162 -7.56 6.16 -7.01
N VAL A 163 -7.46 6.39 -5.69
CA VAL A 163 -6.78 5.46 -4.78
C VAL A 163 -7.42 4.07 -4.83
N ALA A 164 -8.75 4.00 -4.78
CA ALA A 164 -9.48 2.73 -4.84
C ALA A 164 -9.29 2.00 -6.18
N LEU A 165 -9.24 2.74 -7.30
CA LEU A 165 -8.94 2.18 -8.61
C LEU A 165 -7.54 1.58 -8.66
N TYR A 166 -6.51 2.31 -8.22
CA TYR A 166 -5.15 1.76 -8.17
C TYR A 166 -5.01 0.61 -7.17
N ALA A 167 -5.73 0.63 -6.05
CA ALA A 167 -5.78 -0.49 -5.11
C ALA A 167 -6.39 -1.75 -5.73
N SER A 168 -7.46 -1.60 -6.51
CA SER A 168 -8.04 -2.70 -7.30
C SER A 168 -7.06 -3.27 -8.33
N LEU A 169 -6.26 -2.40 -8.97
CA LEU A 169 -5.18 -2.83 -9.86
C LEU A 169 -4.04 -3.52 -9.11
N ALA A 170 -3.67 -3.07 -7.92
CA ALA A 170 -2.59 -3.66 -7.12
C ALA A 170 -2.93 -5.04 -6.56
N LYS A 171 -4.20 -5.27 -6.18
CA LYS A 171 -4.62 -6.51 -5.53
C LYS A 171 -4.33 -7.74 -6.39
N ASN A 172 -3.73 -8.78 -5.80
CA ASN A 172 -3.51 -10.06 -6.46
C ASN A 172 -4.83 -10.84 -6.55
N SER A 173 -5.58 -10.56 -7.61
CA SER A 173 -6.86 -11.18 -7.90
C SER A 173 -7.15 -11.13 -9.39
N THR A 174 -8.05 -11.99 -9.88
CA THR A 174 -8.52 -11.96 -11.26
C THR A 174 -9.05 -10.57 -11.63
N LYS A 175 -8.54 -10.00 -12.74
CA LYS A 175 -8.88 -8.65 -13.21
C LYS A 175 -9.70 -8.70 -14.49
N LYS A 176 -10.50 -7.66 -14.69
CA LYS A 176 -11.21 -7.36 -15.95
C LYS A 176 -10.96 -5.90 -16.30
N LEU A 177 -10.79 -5.59 -17.58
CA LEU A 177 -10.55 -4.23 -18.07
C LEU A 177 -11.73 -3.73 -18.89
N GLY A 178 -12.01 -2.42 -18.75
CA GLY A 178 -13.06 -1.73 -19.48
C GLY A 178 -14.40 -2.47 -19.41
N LYS A 179 -14.95 -2.78 -20.58
CA LYS A 179 -16.22 -3.53 -20.73
C LYS A 179 -16.01 -5.02 -21.00
N SER A 180 -14.79 -5.53 -20.88
CA SER A 180 -14.49 -6.94 -21.12
C SER A 180 -15.12 -7.83 -20.04
N THR A 181 -15.79 -8.89 -20.47
CA THR A 181 -16.30 -9.93 -19.57
C THR A 181 -15.23 -10.97 -19.23
N GLN A 182 -14.17 -11.05 -20.04
CA GLN A 182 -13.09 -12.01 -19.91
C GLN A 182 -12.01 -11.52 -18.94
N PRO A 183 -11.42 -12.44 -18.15
CA PRO A 183 -10.24 -12.15 -17.36
C PRO A 183 -9.07 -11.66 -18.22
N VAL A 184 -8.29 -10.74 -17.68
CA VAL A 184 -7.01 -10.32 -18.26
C VAL A 184 -6.02 -11.49 -18.19
N ALA A 185 -5.17 -11.65 -19.22
CA ALA A 185 -4.13 -12.67 -19.25
C ALA A 185 -3.13 -12.50 -18.08
N ARG A 186 -2.44 -13.58 -17.68
CA ARG A 186 -1.58 -13.58 -16.50
C ARG A 186 -0.48 -12.50 -16.55
N HIS A 187 0.29 -12.47 -17.64
CA HIS A 187 1.34 -11.46 -17.89
C HIS A 187 0.82 -10.02 -17.75
N ASP A 188 -0.26 -9.73 -18.46
CA ASP A 188 -0.96 -8.44 -18.40
C ASP A 188 -1.52 -8.10 -17.00
N ALA A 189 -1.97 -9.11 -16.25
CA ALA A 189 -2.42 -8.93 -14.87
C ALA A 189 -1.25 -8.59 -13.93
N THR A 190 -0.06 -9.16 -14.14
CA THR A 190 1.17 -8.82 -13.41
C THR A 190 1.59 -7.38 -13.68
N ARG A 191 1.54 -6.93 -14.94
CA ARG A 191 1.76 -5.51 -15.31
C ARG A 191 0.79 -4.55 -14.62
N LEU A 192 -0.50 -4.87 -14.58
CA LEU A 192 -1.50 -4.08 -13.85
C LEU A 192 -1.22 -4.04 -12.34
N ARG A 193 -0.78 -5.16 -11.74
CA ARG A 193 -0.38 -5.20 -10.33
C ARG A 193 0.82 -4.32 -10.08
N LYS A 194 1.85 -4.41 -10.92
CA LYS A 194 3.04 -3.53 -10.86
C LYS A 194 2.64 -2.05 -10.90
N ALA A 195 1.77 -1.66 -11.82
CA ALA A 195 1.27 -0.28 -11.92
C ALA A 195 0.51 0.15 -10.65
N GLY A 196 -0.39 -0.70 -10.14
CA GLY A 196 -1.15 -0.44 -8.93
C GLY A 196 -0.28 -0.32 -7.68
N VAL A 197 0.66 -1.25 -7.46
CA VAL A 197 1.58 -1.21 -6.31
C VAL A 197 2.48 0.02 -6.39
N THR A 198 2.96 0.38 -7.58
CA THR A 198 3.75 1.62 -7.78
C THR A 198 2.93 2.85 -7.40
N ALA A 199 1.68 2.93 -7.86
CA ALA A 199 0.79 4.04 -7.55
C ALA A 199 0.46 4.14 -6.05
N ILE A 200 0.30 3.02 -5.35
CA ILE A 200 0.13 3.01 -3.89
C ILE A 200 1.41 3.51 -3.21
N LYS A 201 2.60 3.07 -3.66
CA LYS A 201 3.86 3.51 -3.08
C LYS A 201 4.03 5.03 -3.16
N CYS A 202 3.64 5.66 -4.28
CA CYS A 202 3.64 7.12 -4.44
C CYS A 202 2.85 7.87 -3.35
N LEU A 203 1.85 7.23 -2.72
CA LEU A 203 1.06 7.85 -1.65
C LEU A 203 1.85 8.06 -0.35
N PHE A 204 2.87 7.23 -0.12
CA PHE A 204 3.61 7.19 1.15
C PHE A 204 5.04 7.75 1.02
N GLN A 205 5.44 8.22 -0.16
CA GLN A 205 6.72 8.88 -0.41
C GLN A 205 6.80 10.40 -0.11
N PRO A 206 5.71 11.19 -0.09
CA PRO A 206 5.80 12.63 0.19
C PRO A 206 6.38 12.94 1.56
N VAL A 207 7.11 14.06 1.66
CA VAL A 207 7.92 14.46 2.84
C VAL A 207 7.08 14.72 4.10
N GLU A 208 5.84 15.21 3.94
CA GLU A 208 4.93 15.45 5.06
C GLU A 208 3.71 14.52 4.92
N PRO A 209 3.62 13.40 5.67
CA PRO A 209 2.48 12.50 5.58
C PRO A 209 1.23 13.18 6.16
N GLY A 210 0.39 13.74 5.28
CA GLY A 210 -0.93 14.24 5.67
C GLY A 210 -1.82 13.15 6.29
N THR A 211 -2.87 13.51 7.02
CA THR A 211 -3.72 12.57 7.78
C THR A 211 -4.66 11.68 6.94
N TRP A 212 -4.64 11.86 5.62
CA TRP A 212 -5.57 11.23 4.69
C TRP A 212 -5.31 9.73 4.50
N TRP A 213 -4.07 9.24 4.72
CA TRP A 213 -3.73 7.82 4.58
C TRP A 213 -4.66 6.90 5.39
N THR A 214 -5.20 7.38 6.52
CA THR A 214 -6.12 6.62 7.40
C THR A 214 -7.28 5.99 6.63
N ALA A 215 -7.96 6.78 5.80
CA ALA A 215 -9.13 6.34 5.04
C ALA A 215 -8.78 5.39 3.87
N HIS A 216 -7.50 5.35 3.49
CA HIS A 216 -7.04 4.61 2.30
C HIS A 216 -6.28 3.33 2.63
N LEU A 217 -5.74 3.21 3.84
CA LEU A 217 -5.02 2.00 4.25
C LEU A 217 -5.88 0.75 4.09
N ASP A 218 -7.18 0.84 4.42
CA ASP A 218 -8.15 -0.28 4.30
C ASP A 218 -8.18 -0.89 2.89
N ALA A 219 -8.04 -0.08 1.84
CA ALA A 219 -8.02 -0.57 0.46
C ALA A 219 -6.60 -0.90 -0.01
N THR A 220 -5.62 -0.07 0.37
CA THR A 220 -4.26 -0.11 -0.20
C THR A 220 -3.37 -1.17 0.44
N LEU A 221 -3.36 -1.28 1.77
CA LEU A 221 -2.47 -2.19 2.49
C LEU A 221 -2.78 -3.67 2.16
N PRO A 222 -4.05 -4.14 2.20
CA PRO A 222 -4.38 -5.50 1.76
C PRO A 222 -4.01 -5.77 0.31
N ALA A 223 -4.21 -4.79 -0.58
CA ALA A 223 -3.87 -4.92 -1.99
C ALA A 223 -2.37 -5.14 -2.19
N VAL A 224 -1.52 -4.40 -1.48
CA VAL A 224 -0.05 -4.59 -1.51
C VAL A 224 0.33 -5.96 -0.94
N ILE A 225 -0.16 -6.29 0.25
CA ILE A 225 0.20 -7.54 0.95
C ILE A 225 -0.18 -8.79 0.14
N SER A 226 -1.28 -8.74 -0.61
CA SER A 226 -1.70 -9.86 -1.46
C SER A 226 -0.68 -10.27 -2.54
N ASN A 227 0.29 -9.41 -2.87
CA ASN A 227 1.40 -9.72 -3.79
C ASN A 227 2.58 -10.42 -3.13
N LEU A 228 2.56 -10.60 -1.81
CA LEU A 228 3.58 -11.33 -1.06
C LEU A 228 3.16 -12.78 -0.76
N ARG A 229 2.06 -13.23 -1.36
CA ARG A 229 1.56 -14.60 -1.25
C ARG A 229 2.13 -15.43 -2.38
N HIS A 230 2.68 -16.58 -2.01
CA HIS A 230 3.21 -17.56 -2.94
C HIS A 230 3.05 -18.97 -2.34
N ASP A 231 3.03 -19.99 -3.19
CA ASP A 231 2.88 -21.38 -2.75
C ASP A 231 4.16 -21.93 -2.10
N GLU A 232 5.30 -21.29 -2.36
CA GLU A 232 6.60 -21.65 -1.82
C GLU A 232 6.87 -20.94 -0.48
N ALA A 233 7.21 -21.72 0.57
CA ALA A 233 7.46 -21.20 1.91
C ALA A 233 8.66 -20.23 1.98
N THR A 234 9.70 -20.46 1.17
CA THR A 234 10.94 -19.67 1.10
C THR A 234 10.81 -18.38 0.28
N TYR A 235 9.67 -18.16 -0.38
CA TYR A 235 9.48 -17.01 -1.27
C TYR A 235 9.67 -15.67 -0.56
N LEU A 236 9.11 -15.49 0.64
CA LEU A 236 9.24 -14.23 1.38
C LEU A 236 10.69 -13.89 1.71
N GLU A 237 11.48 -14.88 2.13
CA GLU A 237 12.91 -14.72 2.44
C GLU A 237 13.70 -14.39 1.16
N HIS A 238 13.37 -15.07 0.06
CA HIS A 238 13.98 -14.83 -1.24
C HIS A 238 13.76 -13.40 -1.72
N ILE A 239 12.51 -12.94 -1.78
CA ILE A 239 12.14 -11.58 -2.23
C ILE A 239 12.69 -10.52 -1.27
N GLN A 240 12.73 -10.78 0.03
CA GLN A 240 13.39 -9.90 0.99
C GLN A 240 14.88 -9.73 0.65
N SER A 241 15.58 -10.83 0.38
CA SER A 241 17.01 -10.79 0.02
C SER A 241 17.26 -10.01 -1.28
N LEU A 242 16.37 -10.14 -2.27
CA LEU A 242 16.44 -9.39 -3.53
C LEU A 242 16.20 -7.90 -3.28
N SER A 243 15.23 -7.56 -2.43
CA SER A 243 14.95 -6.17 -2.07
C SER A 243 16.13 -5.52 -1.35
N ASP A 244 16.81 -6.23 -0.44
CA ASP A 244 17.97 -5.72 0.28
C ASP A 244 19.18 -5.49 -0.65
N LYS A 245 19.44 -6.42 -1.57
CA LYS A 245 20.48 -6.26 -2.61
C LYS A 245 20.22 -5.04 -3.50
N SER A 246 18.97 -4.87 -3.96
CA SER A 246 18.59 -3.72 -4.80
C SER A 246 18.80 -2.38 -4.09
N GLU A 247 18.51 -2.29 -2.79
CA GLU A 247 18.73 -1.05 -2.04
C GLU A 247 20.22 -0.73 -1.85
N ASP A 248 21.06 -1.75 -1.68
CA ASP A 248 22.50 -1.56 -1.55
C ASP A 248 23.13 -1.12 -2.88
N ASP A 249 22.69 -1.71 -4.00
CA ASP A 249 23.11 -1.27 -5.34
C ASP A 249 22.73 0.19 -5.61
N ASP A 250 21.52 0.61 -5.23
CA ASP A 250 21.09 2.01 -5.36
C ASP A 250 21.92 2.97 -4.49
N LYS A 251 22.31 2.56 -3.27
CA LYS A 251 23.22 3.35 -2.43
C LYS A 251 24.60 3.46 -3.08
N VAL A 252 25.17 2.38 -3.62
CA VAL A 252 26.47 2.39 -4.31
C VAL A 252 26.42 3.27 -5.57
N LYS A 253 25.37 3.16 -6.37
CA LYS A 253 25.16 4.02 -7.56
C LYS A 253 25.02 5.49 -7.16
N SER A 254 24.28 5.79 -6.09
CA SER A 254 24.14 7.16 -5.56
C SER A 254 25.46 7.74 -5.07
N LEU A 255 26.28 6.94 -4.37
CA LEU A 255 27.62 7.35 -3.90
C LEU A 255 28.58 7.58 -5.07
N THR A 256 28.58 6.70 -6.06
CA THR A 256 29.41 6.82 -7.27
C THR A 256 29.00 8.04 -8.11
N ARG A 257 27.70 8.31 -8.23
CA ARG A 257 27.16 9.52 -8.88
C ARG A 257 27.57 10.80 -8.14
N ARG A 258 27.62 10.79 -6.80
CA ARG A 258 28.11 11.94 -6.00
C ARG A 258 29.62 12.20 -6.18
N MET A 259 30.42 11.15 -6.37
CA MET A 259 31.87 11.29 -6.64
C MET A 259 32.15 11.79 -8.06
N SER A 260 31.31 11.45 -9.03
CA SER A 260 31.47 11.85 -10.44
C SER A 260 30.98 13.29 -10.74
N VAL A 261 30.24 13.95 -9.85
CA VAL A 261 29.93 15.39 -9.99
C VAL A 261 31.19 16.28 -9.83
N ALA A 262 32.30 15.75 -9.29
CA ALA A 262 33.57 16.46 -9.23
C ALA A 262 34.35 16.48 -10.56
N ALA A 263 33.97 15.66 -11.56
CA ALA A 263 34.67 15.58 -12.84
C ALA A 263 33.70 15.60 -14.04
N SER A 264 33.68 16.76 -14.68
CA SER A 264 33.27 17.04 -16.05
C SER A 264 31.78 17.11 -16.42
N ARG A 265 31.48 18.26 -17.02
CA ARG A 265 30.32 18.56 -17.85
C ARG A 265 30.56 17.94 -19.23
N THR A 266 29.74 16.98 -19.64
CA THR A 266 29.28 16.86 -21.04
C THR A 266 28.01 16.01 -21.07
N PHE A 267 26.98 16.65 -21.59
CA PHE A 267 25.62 16.17 -21.79
C PHE A 267 25.57 15.20 -22.98
N SER A 268 25.11 13.97 -22.74
CA SER A 268 24.34 13.18 -23.71
C SER A 268 23.46 12.20 -22.92
N GLY A 269 22.15 12.44 -22.95
CA GLY A 269 21.17 11.54 -22.35
C GLY A 269 21.10 10.24 -23.11
N LEU A 270 21.84 9.25 -22.63
CA LEU A 270 21.48 7.85 -22.79
C LEU A 270 21.01 7.40 -21.42
N GLN A 271 19.75 6.99 -21.35
CA GLN A 271 19.25 6.14 -20.29
C GLN A 271 20.25 4.97 -20.19
N GLU A 272 20.99 4.85 -19.09
CA GLU A 272 21.76 3.64 -18.82
C GLU A 272 20.77 2.49 -18.93
N ALA A 273 20.92 1.67 -19.97
CA ALA A 273 20.16 0.44 -20.09
C ALA A 273 20.39 -0.33 -18.80
N ALA A 274 19.31 -0.59 -18.06
CA ALA A 274 19.38 -1.46 -16.89
C ALA A 274 20.15 -2.72 -17.30
N GLU A 275 21.19 -3.09 -16.56
CA GLU A 275 21.87 -4.36 -16.73
C GLU A 275 20.79 -5.45 -16.77
N SER A 276 20.67 -6.12 -17.92
CA SER A 276 19.69 -7.18 -18.10
C SER A 276 20.09 -8.32 -17.17
N ASP A 277 19.19 -8.69 -16.25
CA ASP A 277 19.42 -9.81 -15.33
C ASP A 277 19.81 -11.05 -16.18
N PRO A 278 20.96 -11.69 -15.94
CA PRO A 278 21.37 -12.87 -16.70
C PRO A 278 20.35 -14.01 -16.66
N ARG A 279 19.44 -14.03 -15.67
CA ARG A 279 18.30 -14.96 -15.60
C ARG A 279 17.25 -14.72 -16.70
N ALA A 280 17.12 -13.49 -17.21
CA ALA A 280 16.25 -13.17 -18.34
C ALA A 280 16.78 -13.73 -19.68
N ALA A 281 18.06 -14.14 -19.72
CA ALA A 281 18.69 -14.67 -20.93
C ALA A 281 18.49 -16.20 -21.10
N GLU A 282 17.97 -16.92 -20.10
CA GLU A 282 17.68 -18.37 -20.21
C GLU A 282 16.46 -18.68 -21.12
N GLY A 283 15.65 -17.67 -21.48
CA GLY A 283 14.93 -17.62 -22.75
C GLY A 283 13.57 -18.35 -22.81
N THR A 284 13.01 -18.84 -21.70
CA THR A 284 11.61 -19.33 -21.69
C THR A 284 10.62 -18.24 -21.27
N ALA A 285 9.40 -18.29 -21.81
CA ALA A 285 8.33 -17.37 -21.42
C ALA A 285 7.92 -17.53 -19.94
N GLN A 286 8.09 -18.74 -19.38
CA GLN A 286 7.78 -19.01 -17.98
C GLN A 286 8.78 -18.34 -17.03
N ASP A 287 10.06 -18.31 -17.40
CA ASP A 287 11.09 -17.66 -16.58
C ASP A 287 10.92 -16.14 -16.57
N ALA A 288 10.51 -15.56 -17.70
CA ALA A 288 10.15 -14.15 -17.79
C ALA A 288 8.93 -13.81 -16.90
N ASP A 289 7.87 -14.63 -16.95
CA ASP A 289 6.69 -14.45 -16.09
C ASP A 289 7.03 -14.56 -14.60
N ASN A 290 7.92 -15.49 -14.23
CA ASN A 290 8.38 -15.64 -12.85
C ASN A 290 9.21 -14.43 -12.39
N LEU A 291 10.10 -13.91 -13.24
CA LEU A 291 10.89 -12.72 -12.95
C LEU A 291 9.99 -11.49 -12.74
N GLU A 292 8.97 -11.29 -13.58
CA GLU A 292 8.01 -10.21 -13.39
C GLU A 292 7.20 -10.37 -12.09
N GLU A 293 6.88 -11.59 -11.68
CA GLU A 293 6.25 -11.87 -10.38
C GLU A 293 7.17 -11.47 -9.21
N GLU A 294 8.46 -11.86 -9.27
CA GLU A 294 9.48 -11.46 -8.31
C GLU A 294 9.60 -9.93 -8.23
N GLU A 295 9.63 -9.24 -9.37
CA GLU A 295 9.69 -7.77 -9.42
C GLU A 295 8.49 -7.11 -8.73
N VAL A 296 7.27 -7.65 -8.91
CA VAL A 296 6.08 -7.16 -8.20
C VAL A 296 6.17 -7.44 -6.71
N GLY A 297 6.72 -8.59 -6.31
CA GLY A 297 6.99 -8.92 -4.90
C GLY A 297 7.98 -7.95 -4.26
N VAL A 298 9.11 -7.67 -4.90
CA VAL A 298 10.12 -6.70 -4.43
C VAL A 298 9.51 -5.31 -4.31
N LEU A 299 8.73 -4.89 -5.31
CA LEU A 299 8.03 -3.62 -5.28
C LEU A 299 7.01 -3.55 -4.12
N ALA A 300 6.31 -4.65 -3.82
CA ALA A 300 5.40 -4.74 -2.68
C ALA A 300 6.13 -4.61 -1.34
N ILE A 301 7.31 -5.24 -1.17
CA ILE A 301 8.18 -5.03 0.00
C ILE A 301 8.56 -3.55 0.12
N SER A 302 9.01 -2.94 -0.97
CA SER A 302 9.39 -1.52 -1.00
C SER A 302 8.21 -0.61 -0.65
N CYS A 303 7.00 -0.95 -1.08
CA CYS A 303 5.78 -0.24 -0.72
C CYS A 303 5.43 -0.38 0.77
N LEU A 304 5.54 -1.59 1.34
CA LEU A 304 5.34 -1.79 2.78
C LEU A 304 6.38 -1.03 3.61
N ARG A 305 7.64 -0.98 3.16
CA ARG A 305 8.68 -0.12 3.77
C ARG A 305 8.22 1.33 3.77
N ALA A 306 7.75 1.88 2.65
CA ALA A 306 7.25 3.26 2.61
C ALA A 306 6.08 3.51 3.58
N ILE A 307 5.19 2.52 3.78
CA ILE A 307 4.06 2.65 4.71
C ILE A 307 4.54 2.67 6.18
N PHE A 308 5.51 1.83 6.55
CA PHE A 308 5.93 1.64 7.95
C PHE A 308 7.17 2.44 8.35
N GLN A 309 8.01 2.89 7.42
CA GLN A 309 9.16 3.77 7.65
C GLN A 309 8.71 5.23 7.85
N THR A 310 7.82 5.45 8.81
CA THR A 310 7.23 6.75 9.12
C THR A 310 7.43 7.11 10.59
N GLN A 311 7.58 8.40 10.87
CA GLN A 311 7.56 8.93 12.25
C GLN A 311 6.13 9.28 12.71
N ASN A 312 5.14 9.13 11.83
CA ASN A 312 3.75 9.40 12.16
C ASN A 312 3.15 8.22 12.94
N ARG A 313 3.04 8.37 14.28
CA ARG A 313 2.47 7.35 15.18
C ARG A 313 1.08 6.90 14.80
N ALA A 314 0.23 7.84 14.36
CA ALA A 314 -1.11 7.50 13.92
C ALA A 314 -1.04 6.58 12.70
N GLN A 315 -0.13 6.84 11.75
CA GLN A 315 0.08 6.02 10.55
C GLN A 315 0.51 4.61 10.92
N THR A 316 1.54 4.49 11.76
CA THR A 316 2.04 3.21 12.24
C THR A 316 0.93 2.40 12.92
N ARG A 317 0.16 3.02 13.81
CA ARG A 317 -0.97 2.38 14.49
C ARG A 317 -2.08 1.98 13.52
N GLY A 318 -2.50 2.88 12.65
CA GLY A 318 -3.57 2.63 11.67
C GLY A 318 -3.19 1.52 10.69
N ALA A 319 -1.95 1.50 10.20
CA ALA A 319 -1.44 0.44 9.33
C ALA A 319 -1.36 -0.91 10.05
N ALA A 320 -0.95 -0.92 11.32
CA ALA A 320 -0.97 -2.14 12.13
C ALA A 320 -2.41 -2.68 12.34
N MET A 321 -3.38 -1.81 12.64
CA MET A 321 -4.79 -2.21 12.77
C MET A 321 -5.34 -2.82 11.48
N VAL A 322 -5.06 -2.18 10.33
CA VAL A 322 -5.50 -2.67 9.02
C VAL A 322 -4.82 -3.99 8.66
N PHE A 323 -3.52 -4.15 8.98
CA PHE A 323 -2.82 -5.41 8.82
C PHE A 323 -3.50 -6.53 9.62
N LEU A 324 -3.73 -6.31 10.92
CA LEU A 324 -4.34 -7.29 11.82
C LEU A 324 -5.73 -7.71 11.35
N LYS A 325 -6.57 -6.73 10.95
CA LYS A 325 -7.89 -6.98 10.38
C LYS A 325 -7.81 -7.78 9.09
N TYR A 326 -6.91 -7.42 8.18
CA TYR A 326 -6.74 -8.13 6.92
C TYR A 326 -6.37 -9.60 7.14
N VAL A 327 -5.39 -9.87 8.01
CA VAL A 327 -4.95 -11.26 8.23
C VAL A 327 -6.01 -12.09 8.97
N SER A 328 -6.82 -11.50 9.86
CA SER A 328 -7.95 -12.21 10.47
C SER A 328 -9.04 -12.55 9.45
N ASP A 329 -9.44 -11.57 8.62
CA ASP A 329 -10.48 -11.75 7.60
C ASP A 329 -10.03 -12.77 6.54
N GLU A 330 -8.75 -12.73 6.18
CA GLU A 330 -8.17 -13.61 5.18
C GLU A 330 -7.98 -15.05 5.70
N GLN A 331 -7.65 -15.22 6.98
CA GLN A 331 -7.65 -16.54 7.63
C GLN A 331 -9.05 -17.15 7.62
N GLU A 332 -10.07 -16.35 7.93
CA GLU A 332 -11.46 -16.79 7.90
C GLU A 332 -11.88 -17.22 6.49
N ARG A 333 -11.48 -16.45 5.47
CA ARG A 333 -11.75 -16.74 4.07
C ARG A 333 -11.11 -18.04 3.58
N LEU A 334 -9.87 -18.32 3.98
CA LEU A 334 -9.12 -19.50 3.54
C LEU A 334 -9.57 -20.79 4.23
N SER A 335 -10.02 -20.69 5.49
CA SER A 335 -10.41 -21.85 6.29
C SER A 335 -11.81 -21.66 6.89
N PRO A 336 -12.89 -21.67 6.08
CA PRO A 336 -14.25 -21.35 6.55
C PRO A 336 -14.86 -22.39 7.51
N ARG A 337 -14.23 -23.55 7.71
CA ARG A 337 -14.62 -24.55 8.72
C ARG A 337 -13.45 -24.86 9.63
N PRO A 338 -13.62 -24.83 10.96
CA PRO A 338 -12.57 -25.22 11.88
C PRO A 338 -12.46 -26.75 11.91
N ALA A 339 -11.38 -27.30 11.37
CA ALA A 339 -10.88 -28.58 11.89
C ALA A 339 -10.12 -28.24 13.17
N THR A 340 -10.67 -28.63 14.32
CA THR A 340 -10.08 -28.41 15.66
C THR A 340 -8.66 -28.96 15.81
N GLU A 341 -8.21 -29.81 14.89
CA GLU A 341 -6.89 -30.45 14.88
C GLU A 341 -5.85 -29.72 14.00
N GLU A 342 -6.24 -28.82 13.11
CA GLU A 342 -5.32 -28.16 12.14
C GLU A 342 -4.86 -26.75 12.55
N LEU A 343 -5.22 -26.26 13.74
CA LEU A 343 -4.98 -24.87 14.14
C LEU A 343 -3.52 -24.54 14.53
N VAL A 344 -2.61 -25.52 14.53
CA VAL A 344 -1.21 -25.33 14.93
C VAL A 344 -0.30 -25.36 13.71
N GLY A 345 0.53 -24.32 13.54
CA GLY A 345 1.57 -24.30 12.50
C GLY A 345 1.04 -24.19 11.08
N LEU A 346 -0.09 -23.48 10.88
CA LEU A 346 -0.64 -23.25 9.55
C LEU A 346 0.34 -22.40 8.71
N PRO A 347 0.59 -22.77 7.43
CA PRO A 347 1.46 -22.00 6.54
C PRO A 347 1.05 -20.52 6.44
N PHE A 348 -0.26 -20.25 6.50
CA PHE A 348 -0.78 -18.87 6.53
C PHE A 348 -0.35 -18.09 7.78
N THR A 349 -0.36 -18.72 8.96
CA THR A 349 0.07 -18.09 10.22
C THR A 349 1.56 -17.80 10.20
N GLU A 350 2.38 -18.72 9.69
CA GLU A 350 3.82 -18.50 9.52
C GLU A 350 4.12 -17.37 8.54
N TRP A 351 3.39 -17.31 7.42
CA TRP A 351 3.45 -16.21 6.46
C TRP A 351 3.07 -14.88 7.14
N ALA A 352 1.99 -14.84 7.91
CA ALA A 352 1.49 -13.62 8.55
C ALA A 352 2.46 -13.12 9.64
N THR A 353 2.97 -14.03 10.47
CA THR A 353 3.98 -13.72 11.50
C THR A 353 5.27 -13.21 10.87
N THR A 354 5.71 -13.80 9.76
CA THR A 354 6.91 -13.34 9.04
C THR A 354 6.76 -11.93 8.51
N ILE A 355 5.64 -11.60 7.85
CA ILE A 355 5.39 -10.22 7.41
C ILE A 355 5.28 -9.27 8.61
N PHE A 356 4.61 -9.67 9.70
CA PHE A 356 4.47 -8.84 10.89
C PHE A 356 5.82 -8.52 11.55
N ARG A 357 6.75 -9.49 11.60
CA ARG A 357 8.14 -9.24 12.02
C ARG A 357 8.86 -8.28 11.07
N MET A 358 8.72 -8.48 9.76
CA MET A 358 9.35 -7.61 8.74
C MET A 358 8.90 -6.16 8.89
N ILE A 359 7.58 -5.88 8.93
CA ILE A 359 7.06 -4.52 9.10
C ILE A 359 7.45 -3.91 10.46
N THR A 360 7.51 -4.72 11.53
CA THR A 360 8.01 -4.26 12.84
C THR A 360 9.50 -3.88 12.76
N SER A 361 10.31 -4.64 12.01
CA SER A 361 11.73 -4.33 11.84
C SER A 361 11.98 -3.04 11.04
N TRP A 362 11.16 -2.78 10.03
CA TRP A 362 11.25 -1.58 9.17
C TRP A 362 10.71 -0.33 9.84
N THR A 363 9.80 -0.47 10.81
CA THR A 363 9.31 0.66 11.60
C THR A 363 10.48 1.30 12.35
N PRO A 364 10.59 2.65 12.40
CA PRO A 364 11.65 3.32 13.14
C PRO A 364 11.72 2.82 14.58
N VAL A 365 12.93 2.60 15.09
CA VAL A 365 13.19 1.93 16.39
C VAL A 365 12.32 2.51 17.52
N GLN A 366 12.13 3.83 17.53
CA GLN A 366 11.37 4.57 18.53
C GLN A 366 9.86 4.29 18.51
N GLU A 367 9.32 3.73 17.43
CA GLU A 367 7.88 3.54 17.22
C GLU A 367 7.50 2.06 17.06
N ARG A 368 8.47 1.13 17.07
CA ARG A 368 8.22 -0.32 16.88
C ARG A 368 7.25 -0.91 17.91
N PHE A 369 7.33 -0.43 19.15
CA PHE A 369 6.47 -0.89 20.24
C PHE A 369 4.98 -0.64 19.93
N ILE A 370 4.65 0.33 19.07
CA ILE A 370 3.27 0.61 18.65
C ILE A 370 2.64 -0.62 18.00
N LEU A 371 3.37 -1.37 17.16
CA LEU A 371 2.82 -2.55 16.48
C LEU A 371 2.45 -3.63 17.49
N LEU A 372 3.34 -3.91 18.44
CA LEU A 372 3.12 -4.89 19.51
C LEU A 372 1.94 -4.48 20.40
N ILE A 373 1.90 -3.24 20.87
CA ILE A 373 0.80 -2.72 21.71
C ILE A 373 -0.52 -2.79 20.95
N THR A 374 -0.53 -2.42 19.66
CA THR A 374 -1.73 -2.48 18.82
C THR A 374 -2.22 -3.93 18.67
N ALA A 375 -1.32 -4.90 18.49
CA ALA A 375 -1.68 -6.31 18.44
C ALA A 375 -2.27 -6.83 19.77
N VAL A 376 -1.65 -6.47 20.91
CA VAL A 376 -2.15 -6.84 22.25
C VAL A 376 -3.53 -6.24 22.52
N GLU A 377 -3.74 -4.97 22.17
CA GLU A 377 -5.04 -4.32 22.30
C GLU A 377 -6.11 -4.96 21.41
N THR A 378 -5.75 -5.32 20.17
CA THR A 378 -6.65 -5.98 19.22
C THR A 378 -7.03 -7.38 19.71
N LEU A 379 -6.07 -8.14 20.23
CA LEU A 379 -6.32 -9.43 20.90
C LEU A 379 -7.27 -9.27 22.09
N ARG A 380 -7.04 -8.27 22.95
CA ARG A 380 -7.92 -8.00 24.09
C ARG A 380 -9.33 -7.57 23.65
N GLN A 381 -9.47 -6.83 22.57
CA GLN A 381 -10.79 -6.42 22.06
C GLN A 381 -11.51 -7.56 21.32
N SER A 382 -10.81 -8.62 20.95
CA SER A 382 -11.38 -9.75 20.23
C SER A 382 -12.38 -10.52 21.10
N PRO A 383 -13.54 -10.91 20.55
CA PRO A 383 -14.53 -11.69 21.29
C PRO A 383 -14.02 -13.11 21.55
N LEU A 384 -14.43 -13.66 22.70
CA LEU A 384 -14.18 -15.06 23.10
C LEU A 384 -15.46 -15.91 23.12
N GLN A 385 -16.61 -15.31 22.77
CA GLN A 385 -17.94 -15.87 23.00
C GLN A 385 -18.38 -16.89 21.95
N ASN A 386 -17.79 -16.88 20.74
CA ASN A 386 -18.34 -17.59 19.57
C ASN A 386 -17.73 -18.97 19.30
N THR A 387 -17.02 -19.58 20.25
CA THR A 387 -16.22 -20.84 20.06
C THR A 387 -15.07 -20.72 19.06
N ASP A 388 -15.17 -19.81 18.09
CA ASP A 388 -14.11 -19.50 17.14
C ASP A 388 -13.04 -18.59 17.77
N LEU A 389 -11.90 -19.20 18.06
CA LEU A 389 -10.73 -18.55 18.63
C LEU A 389 -9.61 -18.32 17.60
N ARG A 390 -9.88 -18.48 16.30
CA ARG A 390 -8.84 -18.39 15.25
C ARG A 390 -8.14 -17.03 15.23
N ALA A 391 -8.90 -15.93 15.23
CA ALA A 391 -8.33 -14.59 15.29
C ALA A 391 -7.52 -14.37 16.57
N ASN A 392 -8.01 -14.86 17.72
CA ASN A 392 -7.29 -14.78 19.00
C ASN A 392 -5.96 -15.55 18.95
N LEU A 393 -5.95 -16.75 18.38
CA LEU A 393 -4.74 -17.56 18.17
C LEU A 393 -3.76 -16.87 17.23
N LEU A 394 -4.25 -16.37 16.09
CA LEU A 394 -3.43 -15.63 15.13
C LEU A 394 -2.78 -14.42 15.79
N PHE A 395 -3.55 -13.57 16.50
CA PHE A 395 -2.99 -12.40 17.17
C PHE A 395 -1.98 -12.78 18.25
N ALA A 396 -2.23 -13.86 19.00
CA ALA A 396 -1.26 -14.38 19.96
C ALA A 396 0.03 -14.81 19.25
N ASP A 397 -0.04 -15.56 18.15
CA ASP A 397 1.13 -15.98 17.37
C ASP A 397 1.90 -14.78 16.77
N LEU A 398 1.20 -13.72 16.32
CA LEU A 398 1.83 -12.48 15.84
C LEU A 398 2.58 -11.73 16.95
N ILE A 399 1.97 -11.61 18.13
CA ILE A 399 2.59 -11.01 19.33
C ILE A 399 3.84 -11.81 19.71
N ASP A 400 3.70 -13.13 19.79
CA ASP A 400 4.75 -14.04 20.18
C ASP A 400 5.94 -14.00 19.22
N ALA A 401 5.68 -13.95 17.90
CA ALA A 401 6.70 -13.83 16.87
C ALA A 401 7.53 -12.54 16.99
N VAL A 402 6.95 -11.44 17.50
CA VAL A 402 7.69 -10.20 17.78
C VAL A 402 8.46 -10.30 19.08
N LEU A 403 7.86 -10.82 20.15
CA LEU A 403 8.52 -10.96 21.46
C LEU A 403 9.71 -11.93 21.44
N ARG A 404 9.61 -13.01 20.65
CA ARG A 404 10.70 -13.98 20.43
C ARG A 404 11.81 -13.47 19.52
N SER A 405 11.55 -12.41 18.75
CA SER A 405 12.54 -11.86 17.83
C SER A 405 13.55 -10.97 18.54
N GLN A 406 14.75 -10.81 17.96
CA GLN A 406 15.80 -9.91 18.48
C GLN A 406 15.52 -8.42 18.15
N LEU A 407 14.26 -8.01 18.10
CA LEU A 407 13.87 -6.64 17.77
C LEU A 407 13.96 -5.75 19.00
N ASN A 408 14.69 -4.63 18.88
CA ASN A 408 14.72 -3.60 19.91
C ASN A 408 13.38 -2.86 19.96
N LEU A 409 12.62 -3.02 21.05
CA LEU A 409 11.35 -2.33 21.31
C LEU A 409 11.54 -1.22 22.37
N ILE A 410 12.38 -0.23 22.04
CA ILE A 410 12.62 0.91 22.93
C ILE A 410 11.31 1.65 23.19
N GLY A 411 11.03 1.97 24.46
CA GLY A 411 9.79 2.64 24.85
C GLY A 411 8.61 1.71 25.12
N LEU A 412 8.81 0.39 25.09
CA LEU A 412 7.79 -0.59 25.45
C LEU A 412 7.42 -0.48 26.94
N SER A 413 6.13 -0.29 27.22
CA SER A 413 5.57 -0.53 28.55
C SER A 413 5.34 -2.02 28.75
N VAL A 414 6.33 -2.71 29.32
CA VAL A 414 6.27 -4.16 29.60
C VAL A 414 5.07 -4.49 30.47
N MET A 415 4.77 -3.64 31.45
CA MET A 415 3.64 -3.82 32.35
C MET A 415 2.30 -3.74 31.62
N ASP A 416 2.12 -2.82 30.67
CA ASP A 416 0.86 -2.74 29.92
C ASP A 416 0.64 -3.96 29.02
N VAL A 417 1.71 -4.47 28.39
CA VAL A 417 1.64 -5.73 27.63
C VAL A 417 1.28 -6.89 28.54
N LEU A 418 1.97 -7.04 29.67
CA LEU A 418 1.70 -8.11 30.64
C LEU A 418 0.24 -8.06 31.13
N LEU A 419 -0.23 -6.87 31.54
CA LEU A 419 -1.59 -6.69 32.05
C LEU A 419 -2.64 -7.01 30.97
N GLY A 420 -2.37 -6.66 29.71
CA GLY A 420 -3.21 -7.02 28.56
C GLY A 420 -3.29 -8.53 28.31
N LEU A 421 -2.15 -9.22 28.34
CA LEU A 421 -2.09 -10.69 28.18
C LEU A 421 -2.77 -11.42 29.36
N LEU A 422 -2.53 -10.96 30.60
CA LEU A 422 -3.17 -11.53 31.79
C LEU A 422 -4.68 -11.29 31.83
N ASP A 423 -5.16 -10.14 31.34
CA ASP A 423 -6.59 -9.87 31.21
C ASP A 423 -7.25 -10.86 30.25
N GLN A 424 -6.64 -11.10 29.08
CA GLN A 424 -7.17 -12.07 28.13
C GLN A 424 -7.17 -13.50 28.69
N LEU A 425 -6.11 -13.89 29.41
CA LEU A 425 -6.03 -15.17 30.09
C LEU A 425 -7.15 -15.33 31.16
N GLY A 426 -7.41 -14.28 31.94
CA GLY A 426 -8.50 -14.26 32.93
C GLY A 426 -9.88 -14.40 32.30
N ARG A 427 -10.13 -13.68 31.19
CA ARG A 427 -11.40 -13.79 30.43
C ARG A 427 -11.61 -15.19 29.85
N LEU A 428 -10.55 -15.81 29.34
CA LEU A 428 -10.59 -17.19 28.82
C LEU A 428 -10.88 -18.22 29.94
N ALA A 429 -10.31 -18.02 31.12
CA ALA A 429 -10.55 -18.87 32.28
C ALA A 429 -12.01 -18.78 32.77
N ALA A 430 -12.59 -17.58 32.80
CA ALA A 430 -13.98 -17.36 33.22
C ALA A 430 -14.99 -18.12 32.32
N ILE A 431 -14.73 -18.17 31.00
CA ILE A 431 -15.56 -18.91 30.04
C ILE A 431 -15.43 -20.43 30.24
N SER A 432 -14.24 -20.89 30.63
CA SER A 432 -13.99 -22.31 30.91
C SER A 432 -14.72 -22.77 32.18
N THR A 433 -14.88 -21.90 33.18
CA THR A 433 -15.62 -22.23 34.42
C THR A 433 -17.14 -22.27 34.23
N SER A 434 -17.69 -21.56 33.25
CA SER A 434 -19.14 -21.54 32.96
C SER A 434 -19.60 -22.68 32.05
N SER A 435 -18.66 -23.38 31.41
CA SER A 435 -18.94 -24.42 30.42
C SER A 435 -18.63 -25.78 31.06
N THR A 436 -19.66 -26.55 31.43
CA THR A 436 -19.55 -27.84 32.14
C THR A 436 -19.08 -29.02 31.28
N GLU A 437 -18.72 -28.79 30.02
CA GLU A 437 -18.17 -29.80 29.11
C GLU A 437 -16.72 -29.44 28.76
N HIS A 438 -15.87 -30.47 28.59
CA HIS A 438 -14.43 -30.38 28.31
C HIS A 438 -14.01 -29.09 27.59
N ALA A 439 -13.09 -28.34 28.18
CA ALA A 439 -12.56 -27.12 27.58
C ALA A 439 -12.11 -27.42 26.13
N PRO A 440 -12.64 -26.73 25.11
CA PRO A 440 -12.35 -27.03 23.73
C PRO A 440 -10.84 -26.87 23.47
N ILE A 441 -10.26 -27.74 22.63
CA ILE A 441 -8.82 -27.78 22.29
C ILE A 441 -8.28 -26.39 21.92
N ALA A 442 -9.09 -25.57 21.25
CA ALA A 442 -8.72 -24.20 20.90
C ALA A 442 -8.47 -23.30 22.12
N SER A 443 -9.24 -23.47 23.21
CA SER A 443 -9.05 -22.71 24.45
C SER A 443 -7.79 -23.13 25.20
N SER A 444 -7.46 -24.43 25.23
CA SER A 444 -6.21 -24.90 25.83
C SER A 444 -4.99 -24.43 25.03
N LEU A 445 -5.07 -24.45 23.70
CA LEU A 445 -4.04 -23.92 22.82
C LEU A 445 -3.84 -22.41 23.00
N LEU A 446 -4.93 -21.63 23.02
CA LEU A 446 -4.84 -20.19 23.24
C LEU A 446 -4.24 -19.87 24.61
N LYS A 447 -4.62 -20.59 25.65
CA LYS A 447 -4.00 -20.47 26.98
C LYS A 447 -2.49 -20.70 26.91
N GLN A 448 -2.05 -21.77 26.24
CA GLN A 448 -0.62 -22.07 26.09
C GLN A 448 0.11 -20.97 25.30
N ARG A 449 -0.50 -20.43 24.25
CA ARG A 449 0.08 -19.31 23.48
C ARG A 449 0.21 -18.05 24.31
N LEU A 450 -0.82 -17.65 25.06
CA LEU A 450 -0.75 -16.51 25.97
C LEU A 450 0.34 -16.68 27.04
N GLN A 451 0.49 -17.89 27.59
CA GLN A 451 1.57 -18.21 28.53
C GLN A 451 2.95 -18.09 27.88
N SER A 452 3.08 -18.53 26.62
CA SER A 452 4.32 -18.38 25.83
C SER A 452 4.64 -16.90 25.63
N CYS A 453 3.68 -16.09 25.20
CA CYS A 453 3.86 -14.64 25.06
C CYS A 453 4.33 -13.97 26.36
N ILE A 454 3.79 -14.37 27.52
CA ILE A 454 4.21 -13.82 28.82
C ILE A 454 5.66 -14.21 29.15
N ALA A 455 6.04 -15.46 28.87
CA ALA A 455 7.42 -15.91 29.05
C ALA A 455 8.37 -15.18 28.08
N ASP A 456 7.97 -15.04 26.82
CA ASP A 456 8.76 -14.38 25.78
C ASP A 456 8.86 -12.86 26.00
N LEU A 457 7.87 -12.23 26.64
CA LEU A 457 7.98 -10.85 27.11
C LEU A 457 9.11 -10.65 28.14
N ALA A 458 9.42 -11.68 28.92
CA ALA A 458 10.49 -11.65 29.92
C ALA A 458 11.90 -11.90 29.34
N THR A 459 12.01 -12.25 28.06
CA THR A 459 13.31 -12.57 27.42
C THR A 459 14.22 -11.35 27.29
N HIS A 460 13.64 -10.18 27.00
CA HIS A 460 14.36 -8.93 26.84
C HIS A 460 14.07 -8.02 28.04
N VAL A 461 15.13 -7.64 28.78
CA VAL A 461 15.03 -6.80 29.98
C VAL A 461 15.27 -5.34 29.61
N TYR A 462 14.24 -4.51 29.72
CA TYR A 462 14.24 -3.08 29.39
C TYR A 462 14.56 -2.19 30.60
N TYR A 463 14.36 -2.68 31.82
CA TYR A 463 14.69 -1.98 33.07
C TYR A 463 14.99 -2.96 34.22
N SER A 464 15.69 -2.50 35.27
CA SER A 464 16.29 -3.33 36.32
C SER A 464 15.32 -4.29 37.02
N ASP A 465 14.15 -3.76 37.40
CA ASP A 465 13.19 -4.48 38.25
C ASP A 465 12.10 -5.20 37.45
N GLN A 466 12.22 -5.26 36.12
CA GLN A 466 11.19 -5.79 35.22
C GLN A 466 10.67 -7.16 35.63
N ILE A 467 11.57 -8.12 35.83
CA ILE A 467 11.17 -9.49 36.17
C ILE A 467 10.47 -9.53 37.54
N THR A 468 10.99 -8.77 38.52
CA THR A 468 10.40 -8.66 39.85
C THR A 468 9.00 -8.06 39.80
N ASP A 469 8.79 -6.99 39.01
CA ASP A 469 7.49 -6.35 38.81
C ASP A 469 6.49 -7.27 38.12
N MET A 470 6.94 -7.95 37.06
CA MET A 470 6.12 -8.91 36.33
C MET A 470 5.64 -10.04 37.24
N ILE A 471 6.55 -10.65 38.00
CA ILE A 471 6.22 -11.73 38.95
C ILE A 471 5.29 -11.21 40.06
N SER A 472 5.61 -10.06 40.66
CA SER A 472 4.79 -9.46 41.72
C SER A 472 3.36 -9.20 41.25
N THR A 473 3.21 -8.72 40.01
CA THR A 473 1.91 -8.46 39.40
C THR A 473 1.13 -9.73 39.11
N ILE A 474 1.80 -10.80 38.65
CA ILE A 474 1.17 -12.11 38.44
C ILE A 474 0.69 -12.67 39.79
N ILE A 475 1.55 -12.66 40.82
CA ILE A 475 1.21 -13.14 42.17
C ILE A 475 0.02 -12.38 42.75
N ALA A 476 0.00 -11.05 42.62
CA ALA A 476 -1.10 -10.21 43.11
C ALA A 476 -2.46 -10.54 42.46
N ARG A 477 -2.47 -11.14 41.26
CA ARG A 477 -3.70 -11.57 40.57
C ARG A 477 -4.13 -13.01 40.90
N ILE A 478 -3.27 -13.81 41.53
CA ILE A 478 -3.64 -15.14 42.02
C ILE A 478 -4.41 -14.93 43.32
N LYS A 479 -5.75 -15.03 43.28
CA LYS A 479 -6.54 -15.08 44.52
C LYS A 479 -6.25 -16.40 45.23
N PRO A 480 -6.00 -16.40 46.54
CA PRO A 480 -6.05 -17.63 47.32
C PRO A 480 -7.48 -18.16 47.27
N ASP A 481 -7.65 -19.47 47.03
CA ASP A 481 -8.96 -20.11 47.10
C ASP A 481 -9.60 -19.80 48.46
N ALA A 482 -10.85 -19.36 48.43
CA ALA A 482 -11.62 -19.18 49.66
C ALA A 482 -11.71 -20.55 50.33
N ILE A 483 -10.99 -20.71 51.45
CA ILE A 483 -11.13 -21.88 52.33
C ILE A 483 -12.63 -22.03 52.60
N PRO A 484 -13.24 -23.20 52.31
CA PRO A 484 -14.66 -23.39 52.60
C PRO A 484 -14.83 -23.15 54.09
N SER A 485 -15.58 -22.10 54.45
CA SER A 485 -15.96 -21.85 55.84
C SER A 485 -16.66 -23.11 56.34
N GLY A 486 -15.94 -23.89 57.13
CA GLY A 486 -16.42 -25.13 57.70
C GLY A 486 -17.75 -24.88 58.38
N GLN A 487 -18.70 -25.76 58.09
CA GLN A 487 -19.96 -25.89 58.79
C GLN A 487 -19.68 -25.96 60.30
N THR A 488 -19.85 -24.85 61.01
CA THR A 488 -20.06 -24.89 62.45
C THR A 488 -21.53 -25.24 62.67
N SER A 489 -21.82 -26.55 62.75
CA SER A 489 -23.06 -27.05 63.32
C SER A 489 -23.19 -26.50 64.75
N PRO A 490 -24.36 -25.99 65.18
CA PRO A 490 -24.53 -25.61 66.57
C PRO A 490 -24.53 -26.88 67.45
N PRO A 491 -23.94 -26.84 68.65
CA PRO A 491 -24.09 -27.93 69.60
C PRO A 491 -25.56 -27.99 70.03
N SER A 492 -26.09 -29.20 70.05
CA SER A 492 -27.38 -29.52 70.64
C SER A 492 -27.22 -29.51 72.15
N GLU A 493 -27.94 -28.62 72.84
CA GLU A 493 -28.55 -28.86 74.16
C GLU A 493 -29.64 -27.82 74.43
#